data_AF-A0A3B9V021-F1
#
_entry.id   AF-A0A3B9V021-F1
#
_cell.length_a   1.000
_cell.length_b   1.000
_cell.length_c   1.000
_cell.angle_alpha   90.00
_cell.angle_beta   90.00
_cell.angle_gamma   90.00
#
_symmetry.space_group_name_H-M   'P 1'
#
loop_
_entity.id
_entity.type
_entity.pdbx_description
1 polymer ?
#
loop_
_entity_poly.entity_id
_entity_poly.type
_entity_poly.pdbx_seq_one_letter_code
_entity_poly.pdbx_strand_id
1 'polypeptide(L)' 'MLYRESGQFKTSYKADMAIFPIRQDLWGVITTLIVAVVIVPAFASEHMIVGYLLPF' A
#
# COMPACT_ATOMS: atom_id res chain seq x y z
N MET A 1 16.71 -2.00 10.62
CA MET A 1 15.49 -1.28 10.19
C MET A 1 15.46 -1.35 8.67
N LEU A 2 14.47 -2.03 8.06
CA LEU A 2 14.39 -2.17 6.60
C LEU A 2 14.08 -0.84 5.88
N TYR A 3 13.66 0.16 6.66
CA TYR A 3 13.49 1.56 6.25
C TYR A 3 14.80 2.32 6.51
N ARG A 4 15.53 2.69 5.45
CA ARG A 4 16.62 3.67 5.52
C ARG A 4 16.23 4.90 4.70
N GLU A 5 15.66 5.87 5.39
CA GLU A 5 15.56 7.28 4.95
C GLU A 5 16.93 7.99 5.09
N SER A 6 17.81 7.49 5.97
CA SER A 6 19.11 8.08 6.26
C SER A 6 20.01 8.13 5.02
N GLY A 7 20.21 9.33 4.46
CA GLY A 7 21.09 9.61 3.32
C GLY A 7 20.38 9.94 2.00
N GLN A 8 19.04 9.95 1.95
CA GLN A 8 18.28 10.37 0.77
C GLN A 8 18.07 11.89 0.77
N PHE A 9 19.09 12.64 0.37
CA PHE A 9 18.96 14.10 0.17
C PHE A 9 18.27 14.36 -1.17
N LYS A 10 17.09 14.99 -1.15
CA LYS A 10 16.47 15.48 -2.39
C LYS A 10 17.08 16.84 -2.74
N THR A 11 17.32 17.07 -4.02
CA THR A 11 17.92 18.32 -4.54
C THR A 11 16.87 19.36 -4.96
N SER A 12 15.57 19.04 -4.81
CA SER A 12 14.49 19.95 -5.17
C SER A 12 13.29 19.81 -4.25
N TYR A 13 12.65 20.94 -3.96
CA TYR A 13 11.47 21.02 -3.10
C TYR A 13 10.31 20.13 -3.59
N LYS A 14 10.13 20.03 -4.91
CA LYS A 14 9.10 19.18 -5.52
C LYS A 14 9.31 17.70 -5.20
N ALA A 15 10.55 17.24 -5.09
CA ALA A 15 10.88 15.85 -4.79
C ALA A 15 10.73 15.52 -3.30
N ASP A 16 10.83 16.51 -2.41
CA ASP A 16 10.53 16.37 -0.97
C ASP A 16 9.03 16.32 -0.68
N MET A 17 8.19 16.89 -1.55
CA MET A 17 6.73 16.90 -1.39
C MET A 17 6.04 15.62 -1.91
N ALA A 18 6.78 14.56 -2.19
CA ALA A 18 6.21 13.30 -2.66
C ALA A 18 5.50 12.55 -1.52
N ILE A 19 4.28 12.05 -1.77
CA ILE A 19 3.48 11.29 -0.80
C ILE A 19 4.11 9.93 -0.47
N PHE A 20 4.74 9.29 -1.46
CA PHE A 20 5.48 8.02 -1.30
C PHE A 20 6.94 8.24 -1.71
N PRO A 21 7.77 8.84 -0.85
CA PRO A 21 9.17 9.15 -1.17
C PRO A 21 10.02 7.88 -1.31
N ILE A 22 9.64 6.80 -0.61
CA ILE A 22 10.21 5.46 -0.74
C ILE A 22 9.37 4.65 -1.72
N ARG A 23 10.03 4.01 -2.71
CA ARG A 23 9.35 3.13 -3.67
C ARG A 23 8.63 1.94 -3.01
N GLN A 24 9.13 1.47 -1.87
CA GLN A 24 8.53 0.38 -1.10
C GLN A 24 7.12 0.76 -0.62
N ASP A 25 6.92 2.00 -0.17
CA ASP A 25 5.61 2.49 0.27
C ASP A 25 4.63 2.50 -0.90
N LEU A 26 5.07 3.00 -2.06
CA LEU A 26 4.29 2.97 -3.29
C LEU A 26 3.89 1.53 -3.65
N TRP A 27 4.83 0.59 -3.63
CA TRP A 27 4.55 -0.82 -3.91
C TRP A 27 3.63 -1.46 -2.86
N GLY A 28 3.77 -1.11 -1.58
CA GLY A 28 2.89 -1.58 -0.52
C GLY A 28 1.44 -1.15 -0.73
N VAL A 29 1.24 0.12 -1.08
CA VAL A 29 -0.08 0.67 -1.40
C VAL A 29 -0.66 0.04 -2.66
N ILE A 30 0.12 -0.06 -3.74
CA ILE A 30 -0.32 -0.72 -4.99
C ILE A 30 -0.71 -2.17 -4.71
N THR A 31 0.09 -2.92 -3.95
CA THR A 31 -0.20 -4.31 -3.62
C THR A 31 -1.50 -4.43 -2.82
N THR A 32 -1.69 -3.55 -1.83
CA THR A 32 -2.90 -3.51 -1.01
C THR A 32 -4.14 -3.23 -1.87
N LEU A 33 -4.04 -2.27 -2.81
CA LEU A 33 -5.13 -1.94 -3.73
C LEU A 33 -5.47 -3.09 -4.67
N ILE A 34 -4.47 -3.76 -5.24
CA ILE A 34 -4.69 -4.93 -6.09
C ILE A 34 -5.39 -6.05 -5.30
N VAL A 35 -4.95 -6.31 -4.07
CA VAL A 35 -5.59 -7.30 -3.20
C VAL A 35 -7.05 -6.92 -2.95
N ALA A 36 -7.30 -5.68 -2.53
CA ALA A 36 -8.63 -5.23 -2.14
C ALA A 36 -9.62 -5.14 -3.32
N VAL A 37 -9.16 -4.68 -4.50
CA VAL A 37 -10.05 -4.36 -5.63
C VAL A 37 -10.12 -5.47 -6.67
N VAL A 38 -9.08 -6.29 -6.82
CA VAL A 38 -9.04 -7.35 -7.83
C VAL A 38 -9.17 -8.73 -7.18
N ILE A 39 -8.33 -9.02 -6.18
CA ILE A 39 -8.26 -10.37 -5.62
C ILE A 39 -9.48 -10.67 -4.75
N VAL A 40 -9.86 -9.76 -3.85
CA VAL A 40 -11.03 -9.98 -2.97
C VAL A 40 -12.31 -10.21 -3.79
N PRO A 41 -12.68 -9.37 -4.78
CA PRO A 41 -13.90 -9.62 -5.55
C PRO A 41 -13.87 -10.87 -6.43
N ALA A 42 -12.70 -11.26 -6.94
CA ALA A 42 -12.59 -12.41 -7.83
C ALA A 42 -12.53 -13.76 -7.08
N PHE A 43 -12.09 -13.78 -5.82
CA PHE A 43 -11.76 -15.02 -5.11
C PHE A 43 -12.39 -15.17 -3.72
N ALA A 44 -12.83 -14.09 -3.06
CA ALA A 44 -13.41 -14.20 -1.72
C ALA A 44 -14.79 -14.84 -1.75
N SER A 45 -15.02 -15.82 -0.88
CA SER A 45 -16.35 -16.38 -0.67
C SER A 45 -17.22 -15.46 0.19
N GLU A 46 -18.53 -15.61 0.09
CA GLU A 46 -19.49 -14.88 0.93
C GLU A 46 -19.18 -15.07 2.43
N HIS A 47 -18.82 -16.30 2.83
CA HIS A 47 -18.41 -16.59 4.20
C HIS A 47 -17.17 -15.79 4.63
N MET A 48 -16.16 -15.65 3.78
CA MET A 48 -14.99 -14.84 4.10
C MET A 48 -15.35 -13.36 4.24
N ILE A 49 -16.24 -12.86 3.37
CA ILE A 49 -16.66 -11.46 3.38
C ILE A 49 -17.36 -11.12 4.70
N VAL A 50 -18.40 -11.89 5.05
CA VAL A 50 -19.19 -11.66 6.26
C VAL A 50 -18.43 -12.04 7.53
N GLY A 51 -17.63 -13.12 7.48
CA GLY A 51 -16.96 -13.66 8.66
C GLY A 51 -15.69 -12.93 9.07
N TYR A 52 -14.98 -12.30 8.13
CA TYR A 52 -13.64 -11.73 8.39
C TYR A 52 -13.41 -10.33 7.82
N LEU A 53 -14.02 -9.98 6.68
CA LEU A 53 -13.66 -8.75 5.96
C LEU A 53 -14.55 -7.54 6.31
N LEU A 54 -15.83 -7.77 6.63
CA LEU A 54 -16.73 -6.70 7.04
C LEU A 54 -16.66 -6.47 8.57
N PRO A 55 -16.55 -5.20 9.02
CA PRO A 55 -16.78 -4.87 10.41
C PRO A 55 -18.29 -5.00 10.73
N PHE A 56 -18.57 -5.59 11.90
CA PHE A 56 -19.87 -5.96 12.48
C PHE A 56 -21.12 -5.20 12.04
#